data_AF-A0A367LZS6-F1
#
_entry.id   AF-A0A367LZS6-F1
#
_cell.length_a   1.000
_cell.length_b   1.000
_cell.length_c   1.000
_cell.angle_alpha   90.00
_cell.angle_beta   90.00
_cell.angle_gamma   90.00
#
_symmetry.space_group_name_H-M   'P 1'
#
loop_
_entity.id
_entity.type
_entity.pdbx_description
1 polymer ?
#
loop_
_entity_poly.entity_id
_entity_poly.type
_entity_poly.pdbx_seq_one_letter_code
_entity_poly.pdbx_strand_id
1 'polypeptide(L)'
;LGARRLGWFTMLVLFDQRVSMWTSLLGLVVAILASLKYSIAFLLVYLLWIGLTRLVLTLLLSLSGHRIGPAYPLILYYNQIVGALVKIYVFFRLDRQSWTRQPTKLERGLASFQRWFNAWSSRAMTFSAASIFVAVLLTIV
;
A
#
# COMPACT_ATOMS: atom_id res chain seq x y z
N LEU A 1 12.54 -7.61 17.62
CA LEU A 1 11.88 -6.37 18.09
C LEU A 1 10.61 -6.78 18.82
N GLY A 2 10.59 -6.73 20.16
CA GLY A 2 9.46 -7.20 20.96
C GLY A 2 8.87 -6.08 21.82
N ALA A 3 7.63 -6.22 22.28
CA ALA A 3 6.94 -5.23 23.11
C ALA A 3 7.78 -4.82 24.35
N ARG A 4 8.55 -5.76 24.91
CA ARG A 4 9.47 -5.52 26.04
C ARG A 4 10.68 -4.61 25.71
N ARG A 5 11.09 -4.48 24.45
CA ARG A 5 12.25 -3.66 24.05
C ARG A 5 11.90 -2.35 23.34
N LEU A 6 10.75 -2.29 22.66
CA LEU A 6 10.31 -1.13 21.87
C LEU A 6 9.16 -0.33 22.50
N GLY A 7 8.51 -0.91 23.51
CA GLY A 7 7.23 -0.42 24.00
C GLY A 7 6.05 -0.87 23.13
N TRP A 8 4.87 -0.92 23.75
CA TRP A 8 3.62 -1.35 23.10
C TRP A 8 3.21 -0.42 21.96
N PHE A 9 3.31 0.90 22.17
CA PHE A 9 2.94 1.90 21.17
C PHE A 9 3.72 1.72 19.86
N THR A 10 5.04 1.60 19.94
CA THR A 10 5.90 1.42 18.76
C THR A 10 5.59 0.11 18.03
N MET A 11 5.24 -0.96 18.75
CA MET A 11 4.81 -2.21 18.13
C MET A 11 3.51 -2.03 17.34
N LEU A 12 2.52 -1.35 17.93
CA LEU A 12 1.25 -1.06 17.26
C LEU A 12 1.45 -0.23 16.00
N VAL A 13 2.29 0.81 16.04
CA VAL A 13 2.62 1.63 14.87
C VAL A 13 3.31 0.80 13.78
N LEU A 14 4.26 -0.06 14.14
CA LEU A 14 4.92 -0.94 13.17
C LEU A 14 3.96 -1.95 12.53
N PHE A 15 2.99 -2.44 13.30
CA PHE A 15 1.95 -3.32 12.80
C PHE A 15 0.99 -2.59 11.86
N ASP A 16 0.51 -1.41 12.28
CA ASP A 16 -0.35 -0.54 11.48
C ASP A 16 0.29 -0.24 10.12
N GLN A 17 1.58 0.14 10.10
CA GLN A 17 2.27 0.41 8.84
C GLN A 17 2.29 -0.78 7.89
N ARG A 18 2.34 -2.02 8.39
CA ARG A 18 2.32 -3.22 7.55
C ARG A 18 0.93 -3.54 7.02
N VAL A 19 -0.08 -3.39 7.86
CA VAL A 19 -1.48 -3.68 7.51
C VAL A 19 -2.04 -2.61 6.57
N SER A 20 -1.76 -1.35 6.83
CA SER A 20 -2.22 -0.18 6.07
C SER A 20 -1.86 -0.24 4.58
N MET A 21 -0.72 -0.87 4.23
CA MET A 21 -0.32 -1.08 2.84
C MET A 21 -1.36 -1.91 2.05
N TRP A 22 -1.80 -3.02 2.64
CA TRP A 22 -2.68 -3.98 1.97
C TRP A 22 -4.15 -3.58 2.07
N THR A 23 -4.57 -3.02 3.21
CA THR A 23 -5.96 -2.57 3.39
C THR A 23 -6.34 -1.43 2.47
N SER A 24 -5.37 -0.57 2.11
CA SER A 24 -5.57 0.50 1.13
C SER A 24 -5.93 0.00 -0.27
N LEU A 25 -5.49 -1.21 -0.64
CA LEU A 25 -5.77 -1.86 -1.93
C LEU A 25 -6.96 -2.83 -1.87
N LEU A 26 -7.36 -3.25 -0.68
CA LEU A 26 -8.44 -4.24 -0.47
C LEU A 26 -9.71 -3.84 -1.19
N GLY A 27 -10.20 -2.61 -0.98
CA GLY A 27 -11.45 -2.14 -1.60
C GLY A 27 -11.40 -2.19 -3.13
N LEU A 28 -10.27 -1.78 -3.72
CA LEU A 28 -10.07 -1.79 -5.17
C LEU A 28 -10.05 -3.22 -5.72
N VAL A 29 -9.29 -4.12 -5.09
CA VAL A 29 -9.16 -5.49 -5.57
C VAL A 29 -10.47 -6.25 -5.40
N VAL A 30 -11.18 -6.08 -4.28
CA VAL A 30 -12.51 -6.66 -4.07
C VAL A 30 -13.50 -6.17 -5.12
N ALA A 31 -13.52 -4.86 -5.41
CA ALA A 31 -14.41 -4.32 -6.44
C ALA A 31 -14.12 -4.90 -7.83
N ILE A 32 -12.85 -5.09 -8.20
CA ILE A 32 -12.45 -5.74 -9.45
C ILE A 32 -12.88 -7.21 -9.47
N LEU A 33 -12.60 -7.97 -8.40
CA LEU A 33 -12.96 -9.39 -8.32
C LEU A 33 -14.49 -9.59 -8.36
N ALA A 34 -15.24 -8.79 -7.59
CA ALA A 34 -16.69 -8.81 -7.61
C ALA A 34 -17.25 -8.39 -8.97
N SER A 35 -16.61 -7.43 -9.64
CA SER A 35 -16.98 -7.02 -10.99
C SER A 35 -16.80 -8.12 -12.02
N LEU A 36 -15.74 -8.93 -11.89
CA LEU A 36 -15.49 -10.08 -12.76
C LEU A 36 -16.43 -11.25 -12.48
N LYS A 37 -16.79 -11.47 -11.22
CA LYS A 37 -17.65 -12.59 -10.79
C LYS A 37 -19.14 -12.33 -10.99
N TYR A 38 -19.61 -11.10 -10.74
CA TYR A 38 -21.04 -10.77 -10.71
C TYR A 38 -21.46 -9.83 -11.82
N SER A 39 -20.94 -8.59 -11.84
CA SER A 39 -21.28 -7.58 -12.87
C SER A 39 -20.41 -6.32 -12.73
N ILE A 40 -20.19 -5.63 -13.84
CA ILE A 40 -19.53 -4.32 -13.88
C ILE A 40 -20.19 -3.26 -12.96
N ALA A 41 -21.46 -3.46 -12.59
CA ALA A 41 -22.17 -2.60 -11.65
C ALA A 41 -21.43 -2.45 -10.30
N PHE A 42 -20.74 -3.50 -9.81
CA PHE A 42 -19.98 -3.42 -8.57
C PHE A 42 -18.82 -2.44 -8.65
N LEU A 43 -18.18 -2.33 -9.82
CA LEU A 43 -17.12 -1.34 -10.05
C LEU A 43 -17.68 0.09 -10.02
N LEU A 44 -18.86 0.31 -10.60
CA LEU A 44 -19.53 1.62 -10.61
C LEU A 44 -19.96 2.04 -9.20
N VAL A 45 -20.54 1.13 -8.43
CA VAL A 45 -20.91 1.38 -7.02
C VAL A 45 -19.67 1.73 -6.20
N TYR A 46 -18.57 0.99 -6.38
CA TYR A 46 -17.30 1.28 -5.71
C TYR A 46 -16.74 2.66 -6.10
N LEU A 47 -16.75 3.02 -7.39
CA LEU A 47 -16.28 4.33 -7.85
C LEU A 47 -17.13 5.47 -7.29
N LEU A 48 -18.46 5.31 -7.27
CA LEU A 48 -19.38 6.29 -6.70
C LEU A 48 -19.14 6.45 -5.19
N TRP A 49 -18.96 5.34 -4.48
CA TRP A 49 -18.65 5.33 -3.05
C TRP A 49 -17.34 6.04 -2.72
N ILE A 50 -16.26 5.74 -3.44
CA ILE A 50 -14.97 6.41 -3.26
C ILE A 50 -15.09 7.89 -3.61
N GLY A 51 -15.75 8.23 -4.71
CA GLY A 51 -16.01 9.62 -5.09
C GLY A 51 -16.72 10.38 -3.98
N LEU A 52 -17.82 9.83 -3.45
CA LEU A 52 -18.60 10.44 -2.38
C LEU A 52 -17.76 10.64 -1.11
N THR A 53 -17.09 9.61 -0.61
CA THR A 53 -16.29 9.70 0.62
C THR A 53 -15.13 10.69 0.47
N ARG A 54 -14.48 10.74 -0.70
CA ARG A 54 -13.39 11.68 -0.97
C ARG A 54 -13.92 13.11 -1.12
N LEU A 55 -15.09 13.30 -1.74
CA LEU A 55 -15.75 14.61 -1.80
C LEU A 55 -16.07 15.14 -0.40
N VAL A 56 -16.66 14.31 0.47
CA VAL A 56 -16.94 14.68 1.87
C VAL A 56 -15.65 15.09 2.59
N LEU A 57 -14.57 14.32 2.46
CA LEU A 57 -13.26 14.68 3.06
C LEU A 57 -12.74 16.02 2.53
N THR A 58 -12.83 16.27 1.22
CA THR A 58 -12.38 17.54 0.65
C THR A 58 -13.24 18.72 1.06
N LEU A 59 -14.55 18.52 1.26
CA LEU A 59 -15.44 19.54 1.79
C LEU A 59 -15.08 19.88 3.23
N LEU A 60 -14.83 18.88 4.09
CA LEU A 60 -14.39 19.10 5.46
C LEU A 60 -13.05 19.85 5.53
N LEU A 61 -12.08 19.50 4.67
CA LEU A 61 -10.80 20.21 4.59
C LEU A 61 -10.99 21.65 4.08
N SER A 62 -11.92 21.87 3.15
CA SER A 62 -12.24 23.21 2.63
C SER A 62 -12.87 24.08 3.72
N LEU A 63 -13.82 23.53 4.49
CA LEU A 63 -14.42 24.18 5.65
C LEU A 63 -13.39 24.49 6.74
N SER A 64 -12.31 23.70 6.83
CA SER A 64 -11.18 23.95 7.75
C SER A 64 -10.24 25.07 7.25
N GLY A 65 -10.59 25.77 6.17
CA GLY A 65 -9.86 26.93 5.66
C GLY A 65 -8.74 26.61 4.66
N HIS A 66 -8.58 25.36 4.23
CA HIS A 66 -7.64 25.02 3.16
C HIS A 66 -8.23 25.38 1.79
N ARG A 67 -7.46 26.10 0.96
CA ARG A 67 -7.84 26.38 -0.44
C ARG A 67 -7.69 25.10 -1.26
N ILE A 68 -8.81 24.48 -1.59
CA ILE A 68 -8.85 23.17 -2.25
C ILE A 68 -9.54 23.31 -3.61
N GLY A 69 -8.92 22.75 -4.64
CA GLY A 69 -9.50 22.69 -5.99
C GLY A 69 -10.42 21.48 -6.19
N PRO A 70 -11.27 21.47 -7.24
CA PRO A 70 -12.21 20.38 -7.51
C PRO A 70 -11.54 19.03 -7.84
N ALA A 71 -10.25 19.03 -8.21
CA ALA A 71 -9.49 17.81 -8.51
C ALA A 71 -8.94 17.08 -7.26
N TYR A 72 -9.06 17.68 -6.07
CA TYR A 72 -8.49 17.13 -4.84
C TYR A 72 -9.01 15.74 -4.43
N PRO A 73 -10.31 15.39 -4.60
CA PRO A 73 -10.81 14.05 -4.27
C PRO A 73 -10.08 12.95 -5.06
N LEU A 74 -9.82 13.23 -6.34
CA LEU A 74 -9.10 12.32 -7.23
C LEU A 74 -7.64 12.17 -6.82
N ILE A 75 -6.97 13.29 -6.46
CA ILE A 75 -5.58 13.29 -6.00
C ILE A 75 -5.43 12.50 -4.69
N LEU A 76 -6.37 12.66 -3.74
CA LEU A 76 -6.36 11.90 -2.49
C LEU A 76 -6.45 10.39 -2.73
N TYR A 77 -7.34 9.97 -3.63
CA TYR A 77 -7.47 8.56 -3.98
C TYR A 77 -6.24 8.03 -4.72
N TYR A 78 -5.68 8.82 -5.64
CA TYR A 78 -4.42 8.51 -6.31
C TYR A 78 -3.29 8.29 -5.29
N ASN A 79 -3.14 9.21 -4.33
CA ASN A 79 -2.12 9.12 -3.28
C ASN A 79 -2.28 7.86 -2.41
N GLN A 80 -3.52 7.43 -2.15
CA GLN A 80 -3.77 6.20 -1.42
C GLN A 80 -3.29 4.97 -2.20
N ILE A 81 -3.65 4.84 -3.47
CA ILE A 81 -3.26 3.68 -4.29
C ILE A 81 -1.75 3.68 -4.52
N VAL A 82 -1.20 4.78 -5.04
CA VAL A 82 0.22 4.87 -5.39
C VAL A 82 1.08 4.78 -4.13
N GLY A 83 0.66 5.43 -3.05
CA GLY A 83 1.32 5.32 -1.75
C GLY A 83 1.37 3.88 -1.26
N ALA A 84 0.27 3.13 -1.34
CA ALA A 84 0.23 1.73 -0.97
C ALA A 84 1.16 0.86 -1.85
N LEU A 85 1.13 1.06 -3.17
CA LEU A 85 1.99 0.33 -4.12
C LEU A 85 3.48 0.59 -3.86
N VAL A 86 3.86 1.85 -3.64
CA VAL A 86 5.24 2.22 -3.29
C VAL A 86 5.65 1.60 -1.97
N LYS A 87 4.78 1.64 -0.94
CA LYS A 87 5.07 1.00 0.34
C LYS A 87 5.30 -0.51 0.20
N ILE A 88 4.45 -1.22 -0.55
CA ILE A 88 4.63 -2.65 -0.85
C ILE A 88 5.96 -2.89 -1.57
N TYR A 89 6.24 -2.13 -2.62
CA TYR A 89 7.47 -2.26 -3.40
C TYR A 89 8.74 -2.06 -2.56
N VAL A 90 8.77 -1.01 -1.75
CA VAL A 90 9.92 -0.71 -0.87
C VAL A 90 10.06 -1.75 0.24
N PHE A 91 8.94 -2.24 0.80
CA PHE A 91 8.95 -3.24 1.88
C PHE A 91 9.64 -4.55 1.49
N PHE A 92 9.53 -4.98 0.23
CA PHE A 92 10.23 -6.17 -0.26
C PHE A 92 11.63 -5.88 -0.82
N ARG A 93 12.05 -4.61 -0.87
CA ARG A 93 13.36 -4.16 -1.37
C ARG A 93 14.08 -3.29 -0.35
N LEU A 94 14.09 -3.74 0.90
CA LEU A 94 14.80 -3.09 2.00
C LEU A 94 16.31 -2.98 1.74
N ASP A 95 16.85 -3.86 0.88
CA ASP A 95 18.25 -3.89 0.46
C ASP A 95 18.67 -2.66 -0.38
N ARG A 96 17.70 -1.99 -1.03
CA ARG A 96 17.95 -0.84 -1.90
C ARG A 96 17.62 0.50 -1.24
N GLN A 97 17.24 0.48 0.03
CA GLN A 97 16.84 1.68 0.76
C GLN A 97 18.08 2.47 1.20
N SER A 98 18.15 3.74 0.81
CA SER A 98 19.17 4.67 1.30
C SER A 98 18.50 5.79 2.08
N TRP A 99 19.08 6.16 3.22
CA TRP A 99 18.58 7.24 4.05
C TRP A 99 19.42 8.48 3.80
N THR A 100 18.81 9.55 3.31
CA THR A 100 19.54 10.80 2.96
C THR A 100 20.29 11.42 4.15
N ARG A 101 19.87 11.11 5.39
CA ARG A 101 20.45 11.64 6.63
C ARG A 101 21.38 10.68 7.38
N GLN A 102 21.58 9.46 6.86
CA GLN A 102 22.52 8.48 7.44
C GLN A 102 23.26 7.81 6.28
N PRO A 103 24.62 7.89 6.20
CA PRO A 103 25.39 7.27 5.13
C PRO A 103 25.49 5.75 5.31
N THR A 104 24.39 5.08 5.64
CA THR A 104 24.29 3.63 5.62
C THR A 104 23.88 3.20 4.22
N LYS A 105 24.77 3.41 3.23
CA LYS A 105 24.74 2.57 2.03
C LYS A 105 25.33 1.24 2.45
N LEU A 106 24.51 0.20 2.44
CA LEU A 106 24.98 -1.16 2.72
C LEU A 106 25.80 -1.64 1.50
N GLU A 107 27.02 -1.12 1.33
CA GLU A 107 27.98 -1.67 0.35
C GLU A 107 28.49 -3.00 0.87
N ARG A 108 27.67 -4.03 0.70
CA ARG A 108 28.17 -5.40 0.74
C ARG A 108 28.84 -5.61 -0.62
N GLY A 109 30.14 -5.91 -0.64
CA GLY A 109 30.88 -6.40 -1.81
C GLY A 109 30.35 -7.76 -2.26
N LEU A 110 29.07 -7.81 -2.63
CA LEU A 110 28.33 -9.01 -2.94
C LEU A 110 28.78 -9.48 -4.33
N ALA A 111 29.27 -10.72 -4.37
CA ALA A 111 29.48 -11.45 -5.61
C ALA A 111 28.24 -11.29 -6.53
N SER A 112 28.48 -11.27 -7.84
CA SER A 112 27.43 -11.11 -8.87
C SER A 112 26.23 -12.04 -8.64
N PHE A 113 26.48 -13.27 -8.20
CA PHE A 113 25.46 -14.25 -7.84
C PHE A 113 24.54 -13.80 -6.70
N GLN A 114 25.09 -13.26 -5.61
CA GLN A 114 24.29 -12.84 -4.46
C GLN A 114 23.41 -11.63 -4.79
N ARG A 115 23.90 -10.71 -5.63
CA ARG A 115 23.08 -9.58 -6.14
C ARG A 115 21.92 -10.07 -7.01
N TRP A 116 22.19 -11.05 -7.88
CA TRP A 116 21.17 -11.68 -8.71
C TRP A 116 20.14 -12.43 -7.86
N PHE A 117 20.58 -13.23 -6.89
CA PHE A 117 19.73 -13.99 -5.98
C PHE A 117 18.85 -13.07 -5.14
N ASN A 118 19.39 -11.99 -4.57
CA ASN A 118 18.62 -11.00 -3.81
C ASN A 118 17.56 -10.32 -4.68
N ALA A 119 17.90 -9.97 -5.94
CA ALA A 119 16.94 -9.35 -6.86
C ALA A 119 15.82 -10.32 -7.28
N TRP A 120 16.14 -11.59 -7.51
CA TRP A 120 15.18 -12.62 -7.89
C TRP A 120 14.27 -12.99 -6.71
N SER A 121 14.85 -13.26 -5.53
CA SER A 121 14.10 -13.59 -4.31
C SER A 121 13.15 -12.48 -3.90
N SER A 122 13.58 -11.21 -3.95
CA SER A 122 12.70 -10.07 -3.64
C SER A 122 11.48 -10.01 -4.57
N ARG A 123 11.67 -10.29 -5.86
CA ARG A 123 10.55 -10.36 -6.84
C ARG A 123 9.63 -11.55 -6.57
N ALA A 124 10.21 -12.72 -6.30
CA ALA A 124 9.43 -13.91 -5.94
C ALA A 124 8.63 -13.70 -4.65
N MET A 125 9.19 -13.01 -3.66
CA MET A 125 8.51 -12.64 -2.42
C MET A 125 7.36 -11.65 -2.64
N THR A 126 7.58 -10.59 -3.46
CA THR A 126 6.47 -9.69 -3.82
C THR A 126 5.34 -10.42 -4.52
N PHE A 127 5.69 -11.31 -5.45
CA PHE A 127 4.72 -12.06 -6.24
C PHE A 127 3.93 -13.03 -5.36
N SER A 128 4.62 -13.84 -4.55
CA SER A 128 3.96 -14.78 -3.62
C SER A 128 3.06 -14.06 -2.63
N ALA A 129 3.49 -12.94 -2.04
CA ALA A 129 2.66 -12.14 -1.14
C ALA A 129 1.42 -11.57 -1.83
N ALA A 130 1.57 -11.03 -3.05
CA ALA A 130 0.45 -10.53 -3.83
C ALA A 130 -0.52 -11.67 -4.23
N SER A 131 0.00 -12.84 -4.60
CA SER A 131 -0.80 -14.03 -4.92
C SER A 131 -1.59 -14.53 -3.73
N ILE A 132 -0.98 -14.59 -2.53
CA ILE A 132 -1.69 -14.95 -1.29
C ILE A 132 -2.78 -13.93 -0.99
N PHE A 133 -2.48 -12.64 -1.13
CA PHE A 133 -3.46 -11.58 -0.92
C PHE A 133 -4.67 -11.73 -1.85
N VAL A 134 -4.45 -11.93 -3.15
CA VAL A 134 -5.52 -12.15 -4.13
C VAL A 134 -6.28 -13.46 -3.85
N ALA A 135 -5.59 -14.55 -3.52
CA ALA A 135 -6.21 -15.83 -3.20
C ALA A 135 -7.15 -15.72 -1.98
N VAL A 136 -6.72 -15.04 -0.92
CA VAL A 136 -7.56 -14.79 0.26
C VAL A 136 -8.79 -13.97 -0.13
N LEU A 137 -8.64 -12.92 -0.94
CA LEU A 137 -9.79 -12.13 -1.39
C LEU A 137 -10.76 -12.95 -2.25
N LEU A 138 -10.25 -13.81 -3.13
CA LEU A 138 -11.07 -14.74 -3.92
C LEU A 138 -11.85 -15.73 -3.06
N THR A 139 -11.33 -16.16 -1.92
CA THR A 139 -12.10 -17.02 -1.00
C THR A 139 -13.20 -16.27 -0.25
N ILE A 140 -13.06 -14.96 -0.10
CA ILE A 140 -14.02 -14.11 0.65
C ILE A 140 -15.13 -13.59 -0.28
N VAL A 141 -14.82 -13.30 -1.55
CA VAL A 141 -15.74 -12.75 -2.57
C VAL A 141 -16.53 -13.85 -3.27
#